data_AF-A0A0N5ABN6-F1
#
_entry.id   AF-A0A0N5ABN6-F1
#
_cell.length_a   1.000
_cell.length_b   1.000
_cell.length_c   1.000
_cell.angle_alpha   90.00
_cell.angle_beta   90.00
_cell.angle_gamma   90.00
#
_symmetry.space_group_name_H-M   'P 1'
#
loop_
_entity.id
_entity.type
_entity.pdbx_description
1 polymer ?
#
loop_
_entity_poly.entity_id
_entity_poly.type
_entity_poly.pdbx_seq_one_letter_code
_entity_poly.pdbx_strand_id
1 'polypeptide(L)'
;LWKYEVVEFFFANVKSQYLEVEVGPHGHWLCLLHDGVRKPFNNGEDLQLEVQNTFRDDSWYCTLDIPLAYFPAAVKTFNAFAIHGSGENRVYEAMTPVTDGTFDFPDFHRLKFFNKIDMHKIVPEGFNITSFNDLKYGDLWEGR
;
A
#
# COMPACT_ATOMS: atom_id res chain seq x y z
N LEU A 1 -6.40 -8.95 -2.64
CA LEU A 1 -5.91 -10.26 -2.11
C LEU A 1 -6.38 -10.54 -0.68
N TRP A 2 -6.91 -9.52 0.01
CA TRP A 2 -7.42 -9.54 1.39
C TRP A 2 -8.07 -10.83 1.92
N LYS A 3 -8.78 -11.65 1.12
CA LYS A 3 -9.40 -12.91 1.58
C LYS A 3 -8.41 -13.99 2.04
N TYR A 4 -7.13 -13.84 1.72
CA TYR A 4 -6.06 -14.77 2.06
C TYR A 4 -5.11 -14.15 3.09
N GLU A 5 -4.06 -14.89 3.44
CA GLU A 5 -2.94 -14.32 4.17
C GLU A 5 -2.23 -13.27 3.29
N VAL A 6 -2.08 -12.06 3.83
CA VAL A 6 -1.59 -10.90 3.07
C VAL A 6 -0.99 -9.85 4.02
N VAL A 7 0.03 -9.15 3.53
CA VAL A 7 0.48 -7.87 4.09
C VAL A 7 0.10 -6.77 3.11
N GLU A 8 -0.50 -5.70 3.62
CA GLU A 8 -0.94 -4.55 2.83
C GLU A 8 -0.20 -3.28 3.26
N PHE A 9 0.17 -2.42 2.32
CA PHE A 9 0.84 -1.14 2.54
C PHE A 9 0.08 -0.03 1.85
N PHE A 10 -0.07 1.10 2.53
CA PHE A 10 -0.76 2.26 1.99
C PHE A 10 0.07 3.52 2.12
N PHE A 11 0.26 4.25 1.02
CA PHE A 11 1.00 5.50 0.96
C PHE A 11 0.10 6.60 0.43
N ALA A 12 -0.29 7.54 1.29
CA ALA A 12 -1.31 8.54 0.97
C ALA A 12 -0.78 9.98 1.05
N ASN A 13 -1.33 10.84 0.18
CA ASN A 13 -1.15 12.28 0.23
C ASN A 13 -2.38 12.99 0.80
N VAL A 14 -2.31 14.32 0.91
CA VAL A 14 -3.39 15.15 1.48
C VAL A 14 -4.62 15.29 0.58
N LYS A 15 -4.50 14.94 -0.71
CA LYS A 15 -5.63 14.91 -1.66
C LYS A 15 -6.43 13.61 -1.59
N SER A 16 -6.11 12.72 -0.65
CA SER A 16 -6.66 11.36 -0.60
C SER A 16 -6.33 10.52 -1.83
N GLN A 17 -5.23 10.84 -2.52
CA GLN A 17 -4.63 9.95 -3.49
C GLN A 17 -3.67 9.02 -2.76
N TYR A 18 -3.71 7.73 -3.10
CA TYR A 18 -2.86 6.76 -2.42
C TYR A 18 -2.54 5.55 -3.27
N LEU A 19 -1.35 5.02 -3.03
CA LEU A 19 -0.92 3.70 -3.48
C LEU A 19 -1.32 2.69 -2.41
N GLU A 20 -1.93 1.58 -2.85
CA GLU A 20 -2.17 0.37 -2.08
C GLU A 20 -1.35 -0.77 -2.69
N VAL A 21 -0.57 -1.47 -1.86
CA VAL A 21 0.23 -2.62 -2.27
C VAL A 21 -0.14 -3.79 -1.36
N GLU A 22 -0.57 -4.90 -1.94
CA GLU A 22 -0.86 -6.16 -1.24
C GLU A 22 0.15 -7.22 -1.67
N VAL A 23 0.74 -7.96 -0.73
CA VAL A 23 1.65 -9.10 -1.01
C VAL A 23 1.29 -10.31 -0.13
N GLY A 24 1.19 -11.48 -0.75
CA GLY A 24 0.91 -12.74 -0.08
C GLY A 24 2.12 -13.69 -0.03
N PRO A 25 2.11 -14.71 0.84
CA PRO A 25 3.25 -15.59 1.09
C PRO A 25 3.66 -16.43 -0.13
N HIS A 26 2.74 -16.68 -1.07
CA HIS A 26 2.99 -17.48 -2.27
C HIS A 26 3.25 -16.66 -3.54
N GLY A 27 3.67 -15.40 -3.39
CA GLY A 27 4.10 -14.55 -4.51
C GLY A 27 2.96 -13.86 -5.26
N HIS A 28 1.72 -14.03 -4.82
CA HIS A 28 0.61 -13.19 -5.29
C HIS A 28 0.77 -11.77 -4.75
N TRP A 29 0.56 -10.79 -5.62
CA TRP A 29 0.59 -9.38 -5.23
C TRP A 29 -0.46 -8.59 -6.01
N LEU A 30 -0.79 -7.40 -5.52
CA LEU A 30 -1.68 -6.44 -6.18
C LEU A 30 -1.20 -5.02 -5.87
N CYS A 31 -1.20 -4.15 -6.87
CA CYS A 31 -0.97 -2.72 -6.67
C CYS A 31 -2.17 -1.93 -7.23
N LEU A 32 -2.81 -1.12 -6.39
CA LEU A 32 -3.91 -0.25 -6.78
C LEU A 32 -3.56 1.22 -6.55
N LEU A 33 -3.89 2.05 -7.53
CA LEU A 33 -3.71 3.50 -7.49
C LEU A 33 -5.07 4.16 -7.33
N HIS A 34 -5.26 4.87 -6.22
CA HIS A 34 -6.54 5.45 -5.86
C HIS A 34 -6.52 6.97 -5.99
N ASP A 35 -7.55 7.51 -6.63
CA ASP A 35 -7.84 8.95 -6.72
C ASP A 35 -9.07 9.29 -5.89
N GLY A 36 -8.87 9.30 -4.57
CA GLY A 36 -9.92 9.32 -3.56
C GLY A 36 -10.18 7.96 -2.91
N VAL A 37 -10.77 7.98 -1.72
CA VAL A 37 -11.06 6.78 -0.92
C VAL A 37 -11.87 5.77 -1.73
N ARG A 38 -11.32 4.57 -1.92
CA ARG A 38 -11.91 3.46 -2.68
C ARG A 38 -12.24 3.79 -4.13
N LYS A 39 -11.46 4.67 -4.76
CA LYS A 39 -11.60 5.01 -6.18
C LYS A 39 -10.34 4.58 -6.96
N PRO A 40 -10.10 3.27 -7.13
CA PRO A 40 -8.99 2.81 -7.95
C PRO A 40 -9.22 3.23 -9.40
N PHE A 41 -8.17 3.68 -10.09
CA PHE A 41 -8.23 4.02 -11.50
C PHE A 41 -7.42 3.08 -12.41
N ASN A 42 -6.74 2.11 -11.82
CA ASN A 42 -6.18 0.95 -12.50
C ASN A 42 -6.84 -0.33 -12.00
N ASN A 43 -6.57 -1.44 -12.67
CA ASN A 43 -7.02 -2.79 -12.27
C ASN A 43 -5.90 -3.65 -11.65
N GLY A 44 -4.69 -3.09 -11.52
CA GLY A 44 -3.49 -3.78 -11.05
C GLY A 44 -2.75 -4.63 -12.09
N GLU A 45 -3.36 -4.91 -13.25
CA GLU A 45 -2.79 -5.77 -14.29
C GLU A 45 -1.70 -5.08 -15.12
N ASP A 46 -1.80 -3.75 -15.26
CA ASP A 46 -0.84 -2.93 -16.03
C ASP A 46 0.43 -2.59 -15.24
N LEU A 47 0.45 -2.92 -13.94
CA LEU A 47 1.59 -2.70 -13.07
C LEU A 47 2.40 -3.99 -12.96
N GLN A 48 3.66 -3.87 -12.58
CA GLN A 48 4.51 -5.00 -12.23
C GLN A 48 5.17 -4.77 -10.88
N LEU A 49 5.25 -5.82 -10.07
CA LEU A 49 5.95 -5.83 -8.81
C LEU A 49 6.88 -7.04 -8.78
N GLU A 50 8.15 -6.80 -8.46
CA GLU A 50 9.10 -7.88 -8.20
C GLU A 50 9.03 -8.23 -6.72
N VAL A 51 8.66 -9.48 -6.43
CA VAL A 51 8.47 -9.98 -5.07
C VAL A 51 9.30 -11.24 -4.88
N GLN A 52 10.06 -11.27 -3.79
CA GLN A 52 10.85 -12.41 -3.38
C GLN A 52 10.43 -12.85 -1.98
N ASN A 53 9.84 -14.03 -1.89
CA ASN A 53 9.41 -14.61 -0.63
C ASN A 53 10.35 -15.74 -0.19
N THR A 54 10.64 -15.78 1.10
CA THR A 54 11.37 -16.89 1.74
C THR A 54 10.60 -17.36 2.96
N PHE A 55 10.37 -18.66 3.07
CA PHE A 55 9.83 -19.28 4.27
C PHE A 55 10.96 -19.68 5.21
N ARG A 56 10.82 -19.38 6.51
CA ARG A 56 11.71 -19.85 7.57
C ARG A 56 10.82 -20.24 8.75
N ASP A 57 10.86 -21.53 9.09
CA ASP A 57 10.01 -22.12 10.12
C ASP A 57 8.52 -21.78 9.84
N ASP A 58 7.83 -21.21 10.83
CA ASP A 58 6.42 -20.80 10.76
C ASP A 58 6.23 -19.35 10.29
N SER A 59 7.24 -18.76 9.63
CA SER A 59 7.18 -17.37 9.16
C SER A 59 7.60 -17.27 7.69
N TRP A 60 7.04 -16.30 6.99
CA TRP A 60 7.50 -15.90 5.67
C TRP A 60 8.04 -14.47 5.71
N TYR A 61 9.01 -14.23 4.86
CA TYR A 61 9.70 -12.97 4.70
C TYR A 61 9.54 -12.55 3.24
N CYS A 62 9.25 -11.28 3.02
CA CYS A 62 9.03 -10.73 1.69
C CYS A 62 9.94 -9.53 1.48
N THR A 63 10.66 -9.58 0.37
CA THR A 63 11.37 -8.43 -0.19
C THR A 63 10.67 -8.03 -1.48
N LEU A 64 10.36 -6.75 -1.63
CA LEU A 64 9.77 -6.21 -2.85
C LEU A 64 10.36 -4.84 -3.19
N ASP A 65 10.35 -4.50 -4.46
CA ASP A 65 10.72 -3.17 -4.95
C ASP A 65 9.48 -2.47 -5.50
N ILE A 66 9.15 -1.29 -4.96
CA ILE A 66 8.02 -0.47 -5.42
C ILE A 66 8.55 0.62 -6.36
N PRO A 67 8.18 0.61 -7.66
CA PRO A 67 8.56 1.67 -8.58
C PRO A 67 8.10 3.06 -8.12
N LEU A 68 8.96 4.07 -8.28
CA LEU A 68 8.66 5.45 -7.87
C LEU A 68 7.42 6.03 -8.57
N ALA A 69 7.14 5.61 -9.81
CA ALA A 69 5.94 6.02 -10.55
C ALA A 69 4.63 5.63 -9.87
N TYR A 70 4.63 4.63 -8.99
CA TYR A 70 3.39 4.17 -8.35
C TYR A 70 2.96 5.11 -7.23
N PHE A 71 3.87 5.92 -6.69
CA PHE A 71 3.53 6.86 -5.63
C PHE A 71 2.84 8.11 -6.20
N PRO A 72 1.74 8.58 -5.59
CA PRO A 72 1.21 9.89 -5.91
C PRO A 72 2.20 10.98 -5.48
N ALA A 73 2.03 12.19 -6.01
CA ALA A 73 2.78 13.35 -5.54
C ALA A 73 2.55 13.60 -4.04
N ALA A 74 3.61 14.01 -3.34
CA ALA A 74 3.57 14.49 -1.97
C ALA A 74 2.90 13.52 -0.97
N VAL A 75 3.26 12.24 -1.02
CA VAL A 75 2.93 11.28 0.05
C VAL A 75 3.40 11.84 1.40
N LYS A 76 2.51 11.79 2.39
CA LYS A 76 2.75 12.29 3.75
C LYS A 76 2.37 11.32 4.84
N THR A 77 1.52 10.34 4.52
CA THR A 77 0.97 9.42 5.52
C THR A 77 1.06 7.98 5.05
N PHE A 78 1.21 7.07 6.00
CA PHE A 78 1.40 5.65 5.77
C PHE A 78 0.68 4.80 6.81
N ASN A 79 0.21 3.63 6.38
CA ASN A 79 -0.16 2.55 7.28
C ASN A 79 0.16 1.19 6.64
N ALA A 80 0.24 0.17 7.47
CA ALA A 80 0.41 -1.20 7.03
C ALA A 80 -0.53 -2.12 7.80
N PHE A 81 -0.95 -3.19 7.15
CA PHE A 81 -1.86 -4.19 7.71
C PHE A 81 -1.33 -5.59 7.46
N ALA A 82 -1.65 -6.50 8.35
CA ALA A 82 -1.43 -7.92 8.14
C ALA A 82 -2.74 -8.66 8.39
N ILE A 83 -3.07 -9.57 7.49
CA ILE A 83 -4.20 -10.48 7.63
C ILE A 83 -3.64 -11.89 7.55
N HIS A 84 -3.94 -12.72 8.54
CA HIS A 84 -3.49 -14.11 8.57
C HIS A 84 -4.51 -15.01 9.28
N GLY A 85 -4.26 -16.32 9.26
CA GLY A 85 -5.23 -17.31 9.71
C GLY A 85 -6.39 -17.50 8.73
N SER A 86 -7.36 -18.33 9.11
CA SER A 86 -8.51 -18.66 8.25
C SER A 86 -9.78 -18.93 9.06
N GLY A 87 -10.94 -18.73 8.42
CA GLY A 87 -12.23 -18.92 9.05
C GLY A 87 -12.41 -18.08 10.31
N GLU A 88 -12.81 -18.71 11.40
CA GLU A 88 -12.98 -18.07 12.72
C GLU A 88 -11.65 -17.63 13.36
N ASN A 89 -10.52 -18.21 12.92
CA ASN A 89 -9.19 -17.87 13.43
C ASN A 89 -8.51 -16.76 12.62
N ARG A 90 -9.25 -16.05 11.76
CA ARG A 90 -8.67 -14.98 10.94
C ARG A 90 -8.39 -13.75 11.78
N VAL A 91 -7.14 -13.29 11.73
CA VAL A 91 -6.65 -12.14 12.49
C VAL A 91 -6.40 -10.98 11.53
N TYR A 92 -6.69 -9.76 12.02
CA TYR A 92 -6.44 -8.51 11.31
C TYR A 92 -5.60 -7.62 12.22
N GLU A 93 -4.43 -7.22 11.74
CA GLU A 93 -3.48 -6.39 12.47
C GLU A 93 -3.23 -5.11 11.68
N ALA A 94 -2.94 -4.04 12.42
CA ALA A 94 -2.63 -2.74 11.86
C ALA A 94 -1.41 -2.18 12.56
N MET A 95 -0.47 -1.62 11.80
CA MET A 95 0.71 -0.94 12.34
C MET A 95 0.29 0.30 13.15
N THR A 96 -0.76 0.98 12.71
CA THR A 96 -1.31 2.15 13.39
C THR A 96 -2.82 1.98 13.57
N PRO A 97 -3.40 2.48 14.68
CA PRO A 97 -4.82 2.28 14.97
C PRO A 97 -5.72 2.70 13.81
N VAL A 98 -6.78 1.95 13.50
CA VAL A 98 -7.76 2.30 12.46
C VAL A 98 -9.04 2.95 13.02
N THR A 99 -9.01 3.31 14.30
CA THR A 99 -10.13 3.87 15.05
C THR A 99 -9.61 4.72 16.20
N ASP A 100 -10.40 5.72 16.58
CA ASP A 100 -10.30 6.56 17.78
C ASP A 100 -11.34 6.14 18.83
N GLY A 101 -11.99 4.99 18.63
CA GLY A 101 -13.09 4.50 19.46
C GLY A 101 -14.48 4.93 18.95
N THR A 102 -14.57 5.74 17.88
CA THR A 102 -15.87 6.16 17.32
C THR A 102 -16.35 5.29 16.15
N PHE A 103 -15.66 4.20 15.84
CA PHE A 103 -16.02 3.29 14.74
C PHE A 103 -16.17 1.87 15.24
N ASP A 104 -17.31 1.26 14.88
CA ASP A 104 -17.66 -0.10 15.29
C ASP A 104 -16.86 -1.18 14.53
N PHE A 105 -16.34 -0.83 13.35
CA PHE A 105 -15.61 -1.77 12.49
C PHE A 105 -14.29 -1.18 11.96
N PRO A 106 -13.24 -2.02 11.83
CA PRO A 106 -11.99 -1.63 11.20
C PRO A 106 -12.22 -1.31 9.72
N ASP A 107 -11.54 -0.27 9.24
CA ASP A 107 -11.54 0.13 7.83
C ASP A 107 -10.13 0.56 7.45
N PHE A 108 -9.49 -0.24 6.58
CA PHE A 108 -8.10 -0.03 6.16
C PHE A 108 -7.93 1.17 5.23
N HIS A 109 -9.00 1.60 4.55
CA HIS A 109 -8.97 2.79 3.67
C HIS A 109 -9.31 4.09 4.40
N ARG A 110 -9.38 4.08 5.74
CA ARG A 110 -9.68 5.27 6.54
C ARG A 110 -8.40 6.10 6.76
N LEU A 111 -8.01 6.82 5.70
CA LEU A 111 -6.74 7.55 5.61
C LEU A 111 -6.45 8.51 6.77
N LYS A 112 -7.48 9.04 7.45
CA LYS A 112 -7.32 9.95 8.60
C LYS A 112 -6.52 9.36 9.77
N PHE A 113 -6.42 8.04 9.82
CA PHE A 113 -5.69 7.34 10.88
C PHE A 113 -4.27 6.93 10.50
N PHE A 114 -3.86 7.17 9.27
CA PHE A 114 -2.50 6.85 8.85
C PHE A 114 -1.51 7.77 9.56
N ASN A 115 -0.36 7.21 9.98
CA ASN A 115 0.69 7.99 10.61
C ASN A 115 1.49 8.77 9.59
N LYS A 116 2.08 9.88 10.03
CA LYS A 116 3.01 10.65 9.20
C LYS A 116 4.24 9.80 8.86
N ILE A 117 4.68 9.89 7.61
CA ILE A 117 5.91 9.28 7.13
C ILE A 117 6.80 10.35 6.51
N ASP A 118 8.11 10.23 6.75
CA ASP A 118 9.11 11.09 6.14
C ASP A 118 9.67 10.39 4.91
N MET A 119 9.14 10.75 3.73
CA MET A 119 9.52 10.12 2.47
C MET A 119 10.98 10.36 2.08
N HIS A 120 11.64 11.41 2.61
CA HIS A 120 13.07 11.65 2.35
C HIS A 120 13.97 10.52 2.90
N LYS A 121 13.44 9.68 3.80
CA LYS A 121 14.14 8.51 4.33
C LYS A 121 13.94 7.25 3.50
N ILE A 122 13.06 7.29 2.50
CA ILE A 122 12.58 6.12 1.75
C ILE A 122 12.91 6.27 0.27
N VAL A 123 12.73 7.47 -0.28
CA VAL A 123 13.04 7.78 -1.67
C VAL A 123 14.10 8.89 -1.76
N PRO A 124 14.88 8.98 -2.84
CA PRO A 124 15.91 10.00 -2.99
C PRO A 124 15.32 11.43 -2.96
N GLU A 125 16.16 12.41 -2.67
CA GLU A 125 15.75 13.82 -2.67
C GLU A 125 15.24 14.27 -4.05
N GLY A 126 14.21 15.11 -4.06
CA GLY A 126 13.53 15.57 -5.28
C GLY A 126 12.44 14.61 -5.77
N PHE A 127 12.46 13.34 -5.36
CA PHE A 127 11.36 12.41 -5.56
C PHE A 127 10.33 12.60 -4.44
N ASN A 128 9.04 12.37 -4.73
CA ASN A 128 7.87 12.69 -3.88
C ASN A 128 7.36 14.15 -3.93
N ILE A 129 7.99 15.09 -4.62
CA ILE A 129 7.40 16.46 -4.76
C ILE A 129 6.28 16.44 -5.80
N THR A 130 6.58 15.88 -6.96
CA THR A 130 5.63 15.61 -8.04
C THR A 130 5.50 14.09 -8.22
N SER A 131 4.49 13.66 -8.99
CA SER A 131 4.49 12.31 -9.55
C SER A 131 5.73 12.11 -10.41
N PHE A 132 6.20 10.87 -10.47
CA PHE A 132 7.38 10.51 -11.23
C PHE A 132 7.00 10.06 -12.63
N ASN A 133 7.56 10.72 -13.65
CA ASN A 133 7.42 10.32 -15.04
C ASN A 133 8.46 9.24 -15.36
N ASP A 134 8.02 7.98 -15.33
CA ASP A 134 8.86 6.81 -15.53
C ASP A 134 8.99 6.44 -17.01
N LEU A 135 10.13 5.88 -17.41
CA LEU A 135 10.38 5.50 -18.81
C LEU A 135 9.45 4.39 -19.32
N LYS A 136 9.00 3.50 -18.43
CA LYS A 136 8.13 2.38 -18.74
C LYS A 136 6.66 2.74 -18.55
N TYR A 137 6.32 3.42 -17.46
CA TYR A 137 4.92 3.69 -17.09
C TYR A 137 4.42 5.09 -17.47
N GLY A 138 5.31 6.01 -17.87
CA GLY A 138 4.97 7.43 -17.96
C GLY A 138 4.66 8.03 -16.59
N ASP A 139 3.87 9.11 -16.57
CA ASP A 139 3.28 9.63 -15.34
C ASP A 139 1.88 9.03 -15.12
N LEU A 140 1.81 8.01 -14.26
CA LEU A 140 0.57 7.31 -13.93
C LEU A 140 -0.48 8.19 -13.24
N TRP A 141 -0.06 9.34 -12.70
CA TRP A 141 -0.91 10.28 -11.97
C TRP A 141 -1.22 11.55 -12.77
N GLU A 142 -0.80 11.61 -14.03
CA GLU A 142 -1.05 12.77 -14.89
C GLU A 142 -2.56 13.09 -14.96
N GLY A 143 -2.89 14.36 -14.72
CA GLY A 143 -4.27 14.84 -14.74
C GLY A 143 -5.10 14.54 -13.47
N ARG A 144 -4.47 14.08 -12.37
CA ARG A 144 -5.14 13.74 -11.10
C ARG A 144 -4.79 14.68 -9.94
#